data_AF-A0A3B8YRT3-F1
#
_entry.id   AF-A0A3B8YRT3-F1
#
_cell.length_a   1.000
_cell.length_b   1.000
_cell.length_c   1.000
_cell.angle_alpha   90.00
_cell.angle_beta   90.00
_cell.angle_gamma   90.00
#
_symmetry.space_group_name_H-M   'P 1'
#
loop_
_entity.id
_entity.type
_entity.pdbx_description
1 polymer ?
#
loop_
_entity_poly.entity_id
_entity_poly.type
_entity_poly.pdbx_seq_one_letter_code
_entity_poly.pdbx_strand_id
1 'polypeptide(L)'
;MKTFVKILMLIALTSVMYCCSSLYRLPVSTEIPVNNQSYQVDYLFEHDGCKVYRFYDRGQYVYFTNCQGEVTSIKNDSTAARVTNSVRITYDDYDKTRKN
;
A
#
# COMPACT_ATOMS: atom_id res chain seq x y z
N MET A 1 -2.92 44.75 21.97
CA MET A 1 -1.72 43.90 21.77
C MET A 1 -1.92 42.46 22.22
N LYS A 2 -2.31 42.20 23.48
CA LYS A 2 -2.47 40.82 24.01
C LYS A 2 -3.49 39.96 23.23
N THR A 3 -4.59 40.55 22.77
CA THR A 3 -5.62 39.86 21.97
C THR A 3 -5.14 39.50 20.57
N PHE A 4 -4.36 40.38 19.93
CA PHE A 4 -3.75 40.12 18.63
C PHE A 4 -2.71 38.99 18.70
N VAL A 5 -1.91 38.94 19.76
CA VAL A 5 -0.96 37.84 20.01
C VAL A 5 -1.69 36.50 20.19
N LYS A 6 -2.82 36.49 20.91
CA LYS A 6 -3.63 35.28 21.09
C LYS A 6 -4.25 34.79 19.77
N ILE A 7 -4.72 35.70 18.92
CA ILE A 7 -5.26 35.36 17.59
C ILE A 7 -4.15 34.80 16.69
N LEU A 8 -2.96 35.42 16.70
CA LEU A 8 -1.81 34.94 15.92
C LEU A 8 -1.39 33.51 16.35
N MET A 9 -1.33 33.25 17.66
CA MET A 9 -1.01 31.93 18.21
C MET A 9 -2.05 30.87 17.84
N LEU A 10 -3.34 31.24 17.78
CA LEU A 10 -4.41 30.33 17.38
C LEU A 10 -4.33 29.95 15.90
N ILE A 11 -4.00 30.91 15.03
CA ILE A 11 -3.82 30.68 13.59
C ILE A 11 -2.58 29.80 13.32
N ALA A 12 -1.48 30.01 14.07
CA ALA A 12 -0.29 29.18 13.96
C ALA A 12 -0.53 27.74 14.44
N LEU A 13 -1.37 27.55 15.47
CA LEU A 13 -1.69 26.22 15.97
C LEU A 13 -2.57 25.42 14.99
N THR A 14 -3.53 26.09 14.34
CA THR A 14 -4.39 25.43 13.33
C THR A 14 -3.63 25.10 12.06
N SER A 15 -2.69 25.94 11.60
CA SER A 15 -1.90 25.66 10.38
C SER A 15 -0.97 24.45 10.54
N VAL A 16 -0.40 24.22 11.73
CA VAL A 16 0.43 23.04 12.02
C VAL A 16 -0.41 21.75 11.99
N MET A 17 -1.67 21.79 12.45
CA MET A 17 -2.57 20.63 12.44
C MET A 17 -2.95 20.17 11.01
N TYR A 18 -3.12 21.10 10.06
CA TYR A 18 -3.39 20.76 8.66
C TYR A 18 -2.16 20.21 7.92
N CYS A 19 -0.95 20.44 8.43
CA CYS A 19 0.29 19.92 7.83
C CYS A 19 0.52 18.44 8.16
N CYS A 20 0.00 17.93 9.27
CA CYS A 20 0.18 16.53 9.67
C CYS A 20 -0.71 15.54 8.90
N SER A 21 -1.74 16.00 8.18
CA SER A 21 -2.63 15.14 7.38
C SER A 21 -2.14 14.91 5.95
N SER A 22 -1.06 15.54 5.51
CA SER A 22 -0.47 15.31 4.17
C SER A 22 0.57 14.18 4.15
N LEU A 23 0.82 13.52 5.29
CA LEU A 23 1.74 12.38 5.38
C LEU A 23 1.10 11.02 5.07
N TYR A 24 -0.21 10.98 4.76
CA TYR A 24 -0.83 9.73 4.31
C TYR A 24 -0.33 9.37 2.91
N ARG A 25 0.25 8.19 2.78
CA ARG A 25 0.63 7.59 1.49
C ARG A 25 -0.65 7.25 0.72
N LEU A 26 -1.17 8.23 0.00
CA LEU A 26 -2.35 8.10 -0.83
C LEU A 26 -2.03 7.23 -2.05
N PRO A 27 -2.97 6.39 -2.50
CA PRO A 27 -2.84 5.70 -3.77
C PRO A 27 -2.87 6.71 -4.93
N VAL A 28 -2.24 6.34 -6.05
CA VAL A 28 -2.33 7.08 -7.32
C VAL A 28 -3.75 7.00 -7.87
N SER A 29 -4.39 5.84 -7.75
CA SER A 29 -5.81 5.66 -8.08
C SER A 29 -6.43 4.54 -7.24
N THR A 30 -7.75 4.61 -7.07
CA THR A 30 -8.55 3.57 -6.41
C THR A 30 -9.67 3.15 -7.37
N GLU A 31 -9.83 1.84 -7.57
CA GLU A 31 -10.82 1.27 -8.48
C GLU A 31 -11.68 0.23 -7.76
N ILE A 32 -12.97 0.18 -8.10
CA ILE A 32 -13.89 -0.89 -7.68
C ILE A 32 -13.90 -1.95 -8.78
N PRO A 33 -13.42 -3.18 -8.54
CA PRO A 33 -13.41 -4.22 -9.55
C PRO A 33 -14.83 -4.55 -10.05
N VAL A 34 -14.99 -4.66 -11.37
CA VAL A 34 -16.29 -4.95 -12.02
C VAL A 34 -16.85 -6.30 -11.56
N ASN A 35 -15.97 -7.28 -11.34
CA ASN A 35 -16.34 -8.65 -10.98
C ASN A 35 -16.56 -8.87 -9.49
N ASN A 36 -16.14 -7.93 -8.63
CA ASN A 36 -16.41 -7.99 -7.21
C ASN A 36 -16.36 -6.59 -6.59
N GLN A 37 -17.55 -6.04 -6.34
CA GLN A 37 -17.73 -4.69 -5.82
C GLN A 37 -17.61 -4.61 -4.29
N SER A 38 -17.32 -5.72 -3.60
CA SER A 38 -17.22 -5.76 -2.13
C SER A 38 -15.91 -5.19 -1.57
N TYR A 39 -14.92 -4.94 -2.42
CA TYR A 39 -13.65 -4.33 -2.05
C TYR A 39 -13.17 -3.35 -3.11
N GLN A 40 -12.17 -2.54 -2.75
CA GLN A 40 -11.52 -1.58 -3.64
C GLN A 40 -10.04 -1.95 -3.78
N VAL A 41 -9.49 -1.67 -4.95
CA VAL A 41 -8.07 -1.88 -5.25
C VAL A 41 -7.41 -0.52 -5.41
N ASP A 42 -6.38 -0.29 -4.60
CA ASP A 42 -5.53 0.87 -4.65
C ASP A 42 -4.31 0.58 -5.54
N TYR A 43 -4.07 1.42 -6.54
CA TYR A 43 -2.79 1.49 -7.26
C TYR A 43 -1.85 2.44 -6.52
N LEU A 44 -0.66 1.96 -6.15
CA LEU A 44 0.26 2.70 -5.28
C LEU A 44 1.37 3.41 -6.08
N PHE A 45 2.08 2.68 -6.94
CA PHE A 45 3.17 3.19 -7.77
C PHE A 45 3.58 2.15 -8.81
N GLU A 46 4.37 2.58 -9.78
CA GLU A 46 5.03 1.73 -10.77
C GLU A 46 6.55 1.88 -10.66
N HIS A 47 7.26 0.76 -10.71
CA HIS A 47 8.72 0.72 -10.74
C HIS A 47 9.15 -0.36 -11.73
N ASP A 48 10.04 -0.01 -12.65
CA ASP A 48 10.54 -0.91 -13.70
C ASP A 48 9.44 -1.64 -14.50
N GLY A 49 8.32 -0.93 -14.77
CA GLY A 49 7.16 -1.49 -15.49
C GLY A 49 6.23 -2.36 -14.63
N CYS A 50 6.58 -2.57 -13.36
CA CYS A 50 5.78 -3.34 -12.40
C CYS A 50 4.93 -2.41 -11.54
N LYS A 51 3.62 -2.56 -11.66
CA LYS A 51 2.62 -1.82 -10.90
C LYS A 51 2.36 -2.54 -9.58
N VAL A 52 2.38 -1.77 -8.49
CA VAL A 52 2.11 -2.26 -7.14
C VAL A 52 0.73 -1.82 -6.70
N TYR A 53 -0.04 -2.77 -6.18
CA TYR A 53 -1.40 -2.57 -5.74
C TYR A 53 -1.59 -3.05 -4.31
N ARG A 54 -2.68 -2.60 -3.67
CA ARG A 54 -3.18 -3.22 -2.45
C ARG A 54 -4.70 -3.27 -2.41
N PHE A 55 -5.25 -4.20 -1.65
CA PHE A 55 -6.64 -4.16 -1.20
C PHE A 55 -6.69 -4.47 0.30
N TYR A 56 -7.75 -4.02 0.95
CA TYR A 56 -7.97 -4.32 2.37
C TYR A 56 -8.87 -5.55 2.51
N ASP A 57 -8.38 -6.56 3.23
CA ASP A 57 -9.15 -7.77 3.53
C ASP A 57 -9.01 -8.13 5.01
N ARG A 58 -10.15 -8.34 5.66
CA ARG A 58 -10.25 -8.83 7.05
C ARG A 58 -9.27 -8.18 8.06
N GLY A 59 -9.08 -6.87 7.97
CA GLY A 59 -8.24 -6.16 8.93
C GLY A 59 -6.79 -5.94 8.49
N GLN A 60 -6.39 -6.40 7.31
CA GLN A 60 -5.01 -6.35 6.82
C GLN A 60 -4.98 -5.88 5.36
N TYR A 61 -3.87 -5.24 4.96
CA TYR A 61 -3.62 -4.94 3.55
C TYR A 61 -2.92 -6.12 2.88
N VAL A 62 -3.47 -6.54 1.74
CA VAL A 62 -2.85 -7.50 0.85
C VAL A 62 -2.22 -6.73 -0.30
N TYR A 63 -0.92 -6.94 -0.52
CA TYR A 63 -0.14 -6.28 -1.57
C TYR A 63 0.13 -7.25 -2.71
N PHE A 64 0.04 -6.78 -3.95
CA PHE A 64 0.32 -7.59 -5.13
C PHE A 64 0.86 -6.74 -6.29
N THR A 65 1.52 -7.39 -7.23
CA THR A 65 2.04 -6.75 -8.44
C THR A 65 1.50 -7.45 -9.69
N ASN A 66 1.51 -6.74 -10.81
CA ASN A 66 1.13 -7.31 -12.11
C ASN A 66 2.29 -8.06 -12.81
N CYS A 67 3.49 -7.99 -12.27
CA CYS A 67 4.67 -8.68 -12.80
C CYS A 67 4.80 -10.08 -12.21
N GLN A 68 5.30 -11.03 -13.01
CA GLN A 68 5.85 -12.27 -12.49
C GLN A 68 7.25 -12.00 -11.95
N GLY A 69 7.50 -12.37 -10.70
CA GLY A 69 8.79 -12.15 -10.08
C GLY A 69 8.95 -12.94 -8.79
N GLU A 70 10.21 -13.03 -8.36
CA GLU A 70 10.60 -13.58 -7.08
C GLU A 70 10.10 -12.65 -5.95
N VAL A 71 9.29 -13.19 -5.04
CA VAL A 71 8.78 -12.40 -3.91
C VAL A 71 9.83 -12.45 -2.80
N THR A 72 10.56 -11.35 -2.62
CA THR A 72 11.48 -11.19 -1.50
C THR A 72 10.69 -10.79 -0.25
N SER A 73 10.50 -11.74 0.68
CA SER A 73 10.09 -11.42 2.05
C SER A 73 11.34 -11.39 2.93
N ILE A 74 11.60 -10.24 3.54
CA ILE A 74 12.67 -10.11 4.52
C ILE A 74 12.06 -10.43 5.89
N LYS A 75 12.30 -11.64 6.41
CA LYS A 75 11.80 -12.09 7.72
C LYS A 75 12.12 -11.15 8.89
N ASN A 76 13.11 -10.27 8.72
CA ASN A 76 13.57 -9.30 9.71
C ASN A 76 13.27 -7.84 9.33
N ASP A 77 12.51 -7.57 8.25
CA ASP A 77 11.85 -6.27 8.16
C ASP A 77 10.71 -6.24 9.18
N SER A 78 10.57 -5.13 9.89
CA SER A 78 9.92 -4.99 11.19
C SER A 78 8.40 -5.23 11.23
N THR A 79 7.91 -6.36 10.72
CA THR A 79 6.53 -6.79 10.90
C THR A 79 6.48 -7.87 11.96
N ALA A 80 5.75 -7.62 13.06
CA ALA A 80 5.43 -8.63 14.07
C ALA A 80 4.50 -9.75 13.52
N ALA A 81 4.29 -9.80 12.20
CA ALA A 81 3.27 -10.58 11.52
C ALA A 81 3.91 -11.63 10.59
N ARG A 82 3.25 -12.78 10.47
CA ARG A 82 3.66 -13.85 9.55
C ARG A 82 3.55 -13.36 8.10
N VAL A 83 4.68 -13.26 7.41
CA VAL A 83 4.71 -12.99 5.96
C VAL A 83 4.43 -14.29 5.19
N THR A 84 3.39 -14.30 4.36
CA THR A 84 3.08 -15.42 3.45
C THR A 84 3.12 -14.90 2.02
N ASN A 85 4.09 -15.37 1.24
CA ASN A 85 4.24 -15.00 -0.17
C ASN A 85 3.45 -15.96 -1.05
N SER A 86 2.67 -15.43 -1.99
CA SER A 86 2.05 -16.19 -3.07
C SER A 86 2.67 -15.75 -4.40
N VAL A 87 3.25 -16.70 -5.13
CA VAL A 87 3.81 -16.46 -6.46
C VAL A 87 2.86 -17.04 -7.49
N ARG A 88 2.52 -16.27 -8.52
CA ARG A 88 1.73 -16.77 -9.65
C ARG A 88 2.64 -17.57 -10.59
N ILE A 89 2.56 -18.90 -10.48
CA ILE A 89 3.29 -19.84 -11.32
C ILE A 89 2.47 -20.13 -12.59
N THR A 90 3.12 -20.18 -13.76
CA THR A 90 2.49 -20.70 -14.99
C THR A 90 2.68 -22.22 -15.08
N TYR A 91 1.92 -22.90 -15.94
CA TYR A 91 2.03 -24.35 -16.13
C TYR A 91 3.44 -24.79 -16.57
N ASP A 92 4.07 -24.02 -17.45
CA ASP A 92 5.43 -24.28 -17.94
C ASP A 92 6.48 -24.20 -16.82
N ASP A 93 6.21 -23.41 -15.77
CA ASP A 93 7.10 -23.24 -14.61
C ASP A 93 6.78 -24.28 -13.49
N TYR A 94 5.51 -24.72 -13.40
CA TYR A 94 5.12 -25.85 -12.55
C TYR A 94 5.85 -27.16 -12.93
N ASP A 95 5.96 -27.45 -14.23
CA ASP A 95 6.62 -28.67 -14.71
C ASP A 95 8.14 -28.65 -14.52
N LYS A 96 8.74 -27.45 -14.41
CA LYS A 96 10.16 -27.28 -14.07
C LYS A 96 10.40 -27.45 -12.57
N THR A 97 9.50 -26.95 -11.72
CA THR A 97 9.60 -27.09 -10.26
C THR A 97 9.38 -28.51 -9.77
N ARG A 98 8.60 -29.35 -10.48
CA ARG A 98 8.44 -30.79 -10.15
C ARG A 98 9.60 -31.70 -10.57
N LYS A 99 10.50 -31.24 -11.43
CA LYS A 99 11.61 -32.04 -11.97
C LYS A 99 12.93 -31.87 -11.21
N ASN A 100 12.95 -31.00 -10.20
CA ASN A 100 14.02 -30.88 -9.20
C ASN A 100 13.55 -31.45 -7.86
#